data_AF-A0A9N7RLM6-F1
#
_entry.id   AF-A0A9N7RLM6-F1
#
_cell.length_a   1.000
_cell.length_b   1.000
_cell.length_c   1.000
_cell.angle_alpha   90.00
_cell.angle_beta   90.00
_cell.angle_gamma   90.00
#
_symmetry.space_group_name_H-M   'P 1'
#
loop_
_entity.id
_entity.type
_entity.pdbx_description
1 polymer ?
#
loop_
_entity_poly.entity_id
_entity_poly.type
_entity_poly.pdbx_seq_one_letter_code
_entity_poly.pdbx_strand_id
1 'polypeptide(L)'
;MALGVKALNISFVAHFLGIVGAVLVLIWCISFRGGLAWEATNKALIFNLHPVLMLIGFIIIGGQAIMSYKSLPLKKPEKKLVHLVLHAIALILGIIGIYTAFKFHNESNIANLYSLHSWLGIGVIVLYGIQNTGLEKYGPEAFLVNFTAIVTILYGTFVILTTFSQAHQEDEYSYSAI
;
A
#
# COMPACT_ATOMS: atom_id res chain seq x y z
N MET A 1 -7.74 -23.50 -13.85
CA MET A 1 -8.04 -23.10 -15.25
C MET A 1 -7.17 -21.89 -15.57
N ALA A 2 -6.24 -21.99 -16.51
CA ALA A 2 -5.40 -20.85 -16.90
C ALA A 2 -6.12 -20.10 -18.02
N LEU A 3 -6.31 -18.78 -17.85
CA LEU A 3 -6.78 -17.91 -18.94
C LEU A 3 -5.79 -18.04 -20.10
N GLY A 4 -6.26 -18.29 -21.32
CA GLY A 4 -5.41 -18.46 -22.53
C GLY A 4 -4.64 -17.20 -22.96
N VAL A 5 -4.55 -16.18 -22.10
CA VAL A 5 -3.92 -14.88 -22.35
C VAL A 5 -2.52 -14.86 -21.76
N LYS A 6 -1.54 -14.39 -22.53
CA LYS A 6 -0.15 -14.24 -22.05
C LYS A 6 -0.11 -13.23 -20.90
N ALA A 7 0.58 -13.58 -19.80
CA ALA A 7 0.72 -12.72 -18.62
C ALA A 7 1.25 -11.31 -18.95
N LEU A 8 2.12 -11.21 -19.97
CA LEU A 8 2.61 -9.94 -20.51
C LEU A 8 1.46 -8.99 -20.89
N ASN A 9 0.43 -9.49 -21.57
CA ASN A 9 -0.67 -8.66 -22.06
C ASN A 9 -1.51 -8.11 -20.90
N ILE A 10 -1.71 -8.92 -19.86
CA ILE A 10 -2.42 -8.51 -18.64
C ILE A 10 -1.57 -7.49 -17.85
N SER A 11 -0.24 -7.63 -17.88
CA SER A 11 0.66 -6.72 -17.16
C SER A 11 0.54 -5.27 -17.64
N PHE A 12 0.25 -5.02 -18.92
CA PHE A 12 0.03 -3.66 -19.44
C PHE A 12 -1.14 -2.94 -18.76
N VAL A 13 -2.21 -3.66 -18.42
CA VAL A 13 -3.33 -3.08 -17.67
C VAL A 13 -2.87 -2.67 -16.27
N ALA A 14 -2.10 -3.53 -15.60
CA ALA A 14 -1.54 -3.22 -14.29
C ALA A 14 -0.54 -2.03 -14.35
N HIS A 15 0.28 -1.94 -15.40
CA HIS A 15 1.17 -0.79 -15.62
C HIS A 15 0.39 0.50 -15.81
N PHE A 16 -0.63 0.48 -16.67
CA PHE A 16 -1.48 1.64 -16.91
C PHE A 16 -2.15 2.12 -15.61
N LEU A 17 -2.79 1.22 -14.87
CA LEU A 17 -3.42 1.56 -13.58
C LEU A 17 -2.41 2.07 -12.55
N GLY A 18 -1.20 1.48 -12.51
CA GLY A 18 -0.12 1.95 -11.66
C GLY A 18 0.31 3.37 -12.01
N ILE A 19 0.47 3.69 -13.29
CA ILE A 19 0.82 5.05 -13.76
C ILE A 19 -0.29 6.04 -13.40
N VAL A 20 -1.55 5.70 -13.66
CA VAL A 20 -2.69 6.54 -13.29
C VAL A 20 -2.72 6.79 -11.79
N GLY A 21 -2.56 5.76 -10.96
CA GLY A 21 -2.49 5.89 -9.51
C GLY A 21 -1.33 6.79 -9.04
N ALA A 22 -0.14 6.62 -9.60
CA ALA A 22 1.02 7.45 -9.31
C ALA A 22 0.79 8.92 -9.67
N VAL A 23 0.20 9.20 -10.84
CA VAL A 23 -0.14 10.57 -11.26
C VAL A 23 -1.17 11.17 -10.32
N LEU A 24 -2.24 10.44 -9.99
CA LEU A 24 -3.31 10.94 -9.11
C LEU A 24 -2.80 11.26 -7.71
N VAL A 25 -1.96 10.41 -7.10
CA VAL A 25 -1.41 10.70 -5.75
C VAL A 25 -0.47 11.90 -5.76
N LEU A 26 0.31 12.08 -6.83
CA LEU A 26 1.18 13.24 -6.98
C LEU A 26 0.38 14.52 -7.18
N ILE A 27 -0.65 14.51 -8.04
CA ILE A 27 -1.58 15.63 -8.22
C ILE A 27 -2.24 15.97 -6.88
N TRP A 28 -2.75 14.97 -6.15
CA TRP A 28 -3.35 15.18 -4.85
C TRP A 28 -2.38 15.84 -3.87
N CYS A 29 -1.16 15.32 -3.74
CA CYS A 29 -0.20 15.83 -2.77
C CYS A 29 0.39 17.20 -3.16
N ILE A 30 0.68 17.42 -4.43
CA ILE A 30 1.34 18.64 -4.91
C ILE A 30 0.33 19.75 -5.14
N SER A 31 -0.75 19.48 -5.88
CA SER A 31 -1.69 20.51 -6.30
C SER A 31 -2.76 20.81 -5.26
N PHE A 32 -3.25 19.79 -4.53
CA PHE A 32 -4.36 19.96 -3.59
C PHE A 32 -3.94 20.03 -2.12
N ARG A 33 -2.79 19.45 -1.76
CA ARG A 33 -2.32 19.38 -0.36
C ARG A 33 -1.12 20.28 -0.06
N GLY A 34 -0.69 21.09 -1.03
CA GLY A 34 0.32 22.14 -0.84
C GLY A 34 1.78 21.69 -0.99
N GLY A 35 2.05 20.45 -1.42
CA GLY A 35 3.39 19.97 -1.73
C GLY A 35 3.89 18.81 -0.88
N LEU A 36 5.17 18.51 -1.05
CA LEU A 36 5.90 17.44 -0.35
C LEU A 36 7.12 18.06 0.32
N ALA A 37 7.28 17.88 1.63
CA ALA A 37 8.43 18.41 2.35
C ALA A 37 8.91 17.44 3.42
N TRP A 38 10.22 17.24 3.52
CA TRP A 38 10.79 16.45 4.62
C TRP A 38 10.70 17.18 5.97
N GLU A 39 10.77 18.51 5.92
CA GLU A 39 10.64 19.43 7.05
C GLU A 39 9.84 20.65 6.59
N ALA A 40 8.88 21.07 7.41
CA ALA A 40 8.07 22.25 7.15
C ALA A 40 7.49 22.79 8.46
N THR A 41 7.15 24.08 8.47
CA THR A 41 6.32 24.67 9.54
C THR A 41 4.92 24.06 9.51
N ASN A 42 4.32 23.95 8.31
CA ASN A 42 3.10 23.19 8.10
C ASN A 42 3.42 21.68 8.03
N LYS A 43 3.22 20.98 9.14
CA LYS A 43 3.54 19.55 9.28
C LYS A 43 2.74 18.64 8.33
N ALA A 44 1.60 19.09 7.81
CA ALA A 44 0.83 18.33 6.83
C ALA A 44 1.62 18.01 5.55
N LEU A 45 2.61 18.84 5.18
CA LEU A 45 3.49 18.59 4.02
C LEU A 45 4.44 17.39 4.24
N ILE A 46 4.80 17.12 5.50
CA ILE A 46 5.56 15.93 5.89
C ILE A 46 4.69 14.69 5.74
N PHE A 47 3.42 14.78 6.17
CA PHE A 47 2.48 13.68 6.00
C PHE A 47 2.23 13.34 4.53
N ASN A 48 2.23 14.30 3.62
CA ASN A 48 1.99 14.04 2.19
C ASN A 48 3.05 13.10 1.57
N LEU A 49 4.24 12.96 2.17
CA LEU A 49 5.22 11.95 1.75
C LEU A 49 4.73 10.52 2.01
N HIS A 50 3.95 10.30 3.07
CA HIS A 50 3.42 8.99 3.43
C HIS A 50 2.60 8.35 2.30
N PRO A 51 1.48 8.92 1.81
CA PRO A 51 0.68 8.29 0.76
C PRO A 51 1.45 8.14 -0.56
N VAL A 52 2.37 9.06 -0.90
CA VAL A 52 3.21 8.95 -2.10
C VAL A 52 4.15 7.75 -2.00
N LEU A 53 4.88 7.62 -0.89
CA LEU A 53 5.83 6.53 -0.68
C LEU A 53 5.12 5.18 -0.49
N MET A 54 3.96 5.15 0.16
CA MET A 54 3.16 3.93 0.29
C MET A 54 2.59 3.48 -1.06
N LEU A 55 2.03 4.38 -1.88
CA LEU A 55 1.45 3.97 -3.16
C LEU A 55 2.52 3.65 -4.20
N ILE A 56 3.46 4.56 -4.45
CA ILE A 56 4.46 4.39 -5.51
C ILE A 56 5.52 3.39 -5.06
N GLY A 57 6.06 3.60 -3.86
CA GLY A 57 7.14 2.78 -3.33
C GLY A 57 6.69 1.39 -2.94
N PHE A 58 5.71 1.27 -2.04
CA PHE A 58 5.34 -0.04 -1.51
C PHE A 58 4.40 -0.81 -2.45
N ILE A 59 3.30 -0.20 -2.91
CA ILE A 59 2.26 -0.90 -3.70
C ILE A 59 2.69 -1.11 -5.16
N ILE A 60 3.05 -0.05 -5.88
CA ILE A 60 3.32 -0.14 -7.32
C ILE A 60 4.60 -0.93 -7.58
N ILE A 61 5.73 -0.59 -6.93
CA ILE A 61 6.98 -1.34 -7.12
C ILE A 61 6.87 -2.77 -6.58
N GLY A 62 6.18 -2.99 -5.45
CA GLY A 62 5.88 -4.34 -4.95
C GLY A 62 5.08 -5.17 -5.97
N GLY A 63 4.09 -4.57 -6.63
CA GLY A 63 3.35 -5.17 -7.74
C GLY A 63 4.24 -5.52 -8.94
N GLN A 64 5.18 -4.64 -9.30
CA GLN A 64 6.18 -4.93 -10.34
C GLN A 64 7.08 -6.11 -9.96
N ALA A 65 7.48 -6.20 -8.70
CA ALA A 65 8.28 -7.31 -8.19
C ALA A 65 7.56 -8.66 -8.38
N ILE A 66 6.26 -8.73 -8.06
CA ILE A 66 5.43 -9.94 -8.25
C ILE A 66 5.31 -10.30 -9.74
N MET A 67 5.05 -9.32 -10.60
CA MET A 67 4.86 -9.56 -12.04
C MET A 67 6.16 -9.90 -12.80
N SER A 68 7.32 -9.52 -12.27
CA SER A 68 8.63 -9.62 -12.94
C SER A 68 8.95 -11.04 -13.44
N TYR A 69 8.63 -12.08 -12.65
CA TYR A 69 8.88 -13.48 -13.01
C TYR A 69 8.13 -13.95 -14.27
N LYS A 70 6.94 -13.38 -14.50
CA LYS A 70 6.03 -13.77 -15.59
C LYS A 70 6.14 -12.85 -16.80
N SER A 71 6.56 -11.60 -16.60
CA SER A 71 6.55 -10.56 -17.64
C SER A 71 7.89 -10.42 -18.35
N LEU A 72 9.00 -10.76 -17.70
CA LEU A 72 10.34 -10.60 -18.28
C LEU A 72 10.79 -11.89 -19.00
N PRO A 73 11.35 -11.81 -20.22
CA PRO A 73 11.90 -12.97 -20.95
C PRO A 73 13.36 -13.27 -20.53
N LEU A 74 13.66 -13.27 -19.23
CA LEU A 74 15.00 -13.53 -18.67
C LEU A 74 15.16 -14.98 -18.19
N LYS A 75 16.40 -15.43 -17.92
CA LYS A 75 16.61 -16.73 -17.27
C LYS A 75 16.25 -16.64 -15.77
N LYS A 76 16.08 -17.80 -15.15
CA LYS A 76 15.57 -17.92 -13.78
C LYS A 76 16.40 -17.18 -12.71
N PRO A 77 17.75 -17.23 -12.70
CA PRO A 77 18.51 -16.51 -11.67
C PRO A 77 18.38 -14.99 -11.80
N GLU A 78 18.32 -14.45 -13.01
CA GLU A 78 18.15 -13.01 -13.28
C GLU A 78 16.76 -12.55 -12.85
N LYS A 79 15.70 -13.32 -13.15
CA LYS A 79 14.34 -13.04 -12.64
C LYS A 79 14.29 -12.99 -11.12
N LYS A 80 14.99 -13.92 -10.46
CA LYS A 80 15.05 -13.98 -9.00
C LYS A 80 15.74 -12.76 -8.41
N LEU A 81 16.83 -12.30 -9.04
CA LEU A 81 17.52 -11.08 -8.63
C LEU A 81 16.62 -9.85 -8.79
N VAL A 82 15.99 -9.67 -9.96
CA VAL A 82 15.08 -8.53 -10.21
C VAL A 82 13.94 -8.50 -9.20
N HIS A 83 13.30 -9.66 -8.96
CA HIS A 83 12.23 -9.78 -7.97
C HIS A 83 12.67 -9.37 -6.56
N LEU A 84 13.81 -9.89 -6.08
CA LEU A 84 14.34 -9.58 -4.75
C LEU A 84 14.70 -8.10 -4.61
N VAL A 85 15.36 -7.51 -5.61
CA VAL A 85 15.75 -6.09 -5.61
C VAL A 85 14.51 -5.19 -5.58
N LEU A 86 13.49 -5.48 -6.39
CA LEU A 86 12.26 -4.70 -6.40
C LEU A 86 11.49 -4.81 -5.07
N HIS A 87 11.40 -6.00 -4.48
CA HIS A 87 10.78 -6.16 -3.15
C HIS A 87 11.58 -5.41 -2.05
N ALA A 88 12.91 -5.43 -2.11
CA ALA A 88 13.75 -4.68 -1.18
C ALA A 88 13.55 -3.16 -1.30
N ILE A 89 13.52 -2.63 -2.53
CA ILE A 89 13.22 -1.20 -2.78
C ILE A 89 11.83 -0.85 -2.22
N ALA A 90 10.83 -1.67 -2.52
CA ALA A 90 9.47 -1.44 -2.04
C ALA A 90 9.39 -1.44 -0.51
N LEU A 91 10.07 -2.35 0.17
CA LEU A 91 10.13 -2.40 1.63
C LEU A 91 10.81 -1.15 2.21
N ILE A 92 11.96 -0.74 1.68
CA ILE A 92 12.68 0.45 2.13
C ILE A 92 11.78 1.70 2.00
N LEU A 93 11.16 1.89 0.84
CA LEU A 93 10.27 3.03 0.62
C LEU A 93 9.02 2.98 1.50
N GLY A 94 8.46 1.78 1.74
CA GLY A 94 7.36 1.59 2.69
C GLY A 94 7.75 1.97 4.13
N ILE A 95 8.94 1.58 4.58
CA ILE A 95 9.46 1.95 5.91
C ILE A 95 9.62 3.47 6.02
N ILE A 96 10.17 4.12 4.99
CA ILE A 96 10.30 5.59 4.96
C ILE A 96 8.90 6.23 4.94
N GLY A 97 7.96 5.69 4.18
CA GLY A 97 6.56 6.15 4.16
C GLY A 97 5.93 6.12 5.54
N ILE A 98 6.02 5.01 6.27
CA ILE A 98 5.54 4.89 7.65
C ILE A 98 6.28 5.86 8.58
N TYR A 99 7.61 5.95 8.46
CA TYR A 99 8.40 6.90 9.24
C TYR A 99 7.89 8.34 9.09
N THR A 100 7.54 8.79 7.88
CA THR A 100 7.01 10.15 7.68
C THR A 100 5.65 10.38 8.35
N ALA A 101 4.81 9.35 8.48
CA ALA A 101 3.56 9.44 9.24
C ALA A 101 3.81 9.55 10.76
N PHE A 102 4.74 8.76 11.30
CA PHE A 102 5.17 8.90 12.70
C PHE A 102 5.82 10.25 12.97
N LYS A 103 6.68 10.74 12.06
CA LYS A 103 7.29 12.06 12.14
C LYS A 103 6.22 13.15 12.19
N PHE A 104 5.23 13.10 11.30
CA PHE A 104 4.10 14.03 11.29
C PHE A 104 3.34 14.02 12.63
N HIS A 105 2.98 12.85 13.15
CA HIS A 105 2.28 12.75 14.43
C HIS A 105 3.10 13.31 15.59
N ASN A 106 4.38 12.94 15.68
CA ASN A 106 5.27 13.39 16.75
C ASN A 106 5.47 14.91 16.72
N GLU A 107 5.71 15.48 15.54
CA GLU A 107 5.89 16.93 15.38
C GLU A 107 4.58 17.73 15.51
N SER A 108 3.41 17.05 15.46
CA SER A 108 2.09 17.66 15.61
C SER A 108 1.43 17.34 16.96
N ASN A 109 2.12 16.65 17.88
CA ASN A 109 1.59 16.17 19.16
C ASN A 109 0.30 15.31 19.02
N ILE A 110 0.23 14.48 17.99
CA ILE A 110 -0.86 13.52 17.78
C ILE A 110 -0.41 12.16 18.31
N ALA A 111 -1.28 11.46 19.03
CA ALA A 111 -0.98 10.09 19.49
C ALA A 111 -0.74 9.16 18.29
N ASN A 112 0.21 8.22 18.43
CA ASN A 112 0.45 7.21 17.41
C ASN A 112 -0.44 5.98 17.60
N LEU A 113 -0.63 5.21 16.53
CA LEU A 113 -1.21 3.87 16.55
C LEU A 113 -2.61 3.76 17.19
N TYR A 114 -3.45 4.81 17.12
CA TYR A 114 -4.82 4.74 17.65
C TYR A 114 -5.85 4.25 16.63
N SER A 115 -5.51 4.23 15.33
CA SER A 115 -6.45 3.89 14.26
C SER A 115 -6.27 2.46 13.76
N LEU A 116 -7.36 1.81 13.34
CA LEU A 116 -7.33 0.49 12.69
C LEU A 116 -6.39 0.48 11.48
N HIS A 117 -6.38 1.57 10.69
CA HIS A 117 -5.48 1.72 9.54
C HIS A 117 -4.01 1.56 9.93
N SER A 118 -3.59 2.18 11.04
CA SER A 118 -2.20 2.11 11.50
C SER A 118 -1.81 0.70 12.00
N TRP A 119 -2.73 -0.01 12.65
CA TRP A 119 -2.51 -1.39 13.08
C TRP A 119 -2.37 -2.33 11.89
N LEU A 120 -3.26 -2.22 10.90
CA LEU A 120 -3.18 -2.98 9.65
C LEU A 120 -1.90 -2.65 8.87
N GLY A 121 -1.53 -1.36 8.79
CA GLY A 121 -0.33 -0.91 8.09
C GLY A 121 0.96 -1.49 8.69
N ILE A 122 1.09 -1.46 10.03
CA ILE A 122 2.22 -2.09 10.72
C ILE A 122 2.21 -3.61 10.53
N GLY A 123 1.06 -4.26 10.65
CA GLY A 123 0.94 -5.70 10.39
C GLY A 123 1.40 -6.08 8.99
N VAL A 124 0.94 -5.36 7.97
CA VAL A 124 1.30 -5.60 6.56
C VAL A 124 2.80 -5.41 6.33
N ILE A 125 3.42 -4.34 6.84
CA ILE A 125 4.84 -4.12 6.58
C ILE A 125 5.74 -5.14 7.30
N VAL A 126 5.35 -5.59 8.50
CA VAL A 126 6.05 -6.65 9.22
C VAL A 126 5.95 -7.97 8.45
N LEU A 127 4.75 -8.36 8.02
CA LEU A 127 4.55 -9.58 7.23
C LEU A 127 5.31 -9.53 5.90
N TYR A 128 5.31 -8.38 5.23
CA TYR A 128 6.07 -8.17 4.01
C TYR A 128 7.59 -8.27 4.25
N GLY A 129 8.09 -7.72 5.36
CA GLY A 129 9.49 -7.86 5.76
C GLY A 129 9.89 -9.31 5.97
N ILE A 130 9.07 -10.09 6.68
CA ILE A 130 9.28 -11.53 6.90
C ILE A 130 9.33 -12.26 5.55
N GLN A 131 8.35 -12.02 4.68
CA GLN A 131 8.26 -12.58 3.32
C GLN A 131 9.45 -12.20 2.41
N ASN A 132 10.14 -11.09 2.67
CA ASN A 132 11.30 -10.68 1.87
C ASN A 132 12.61 -11.36 2.33
N THR A 133 12.64 -11.94 3.54
CA THR A 133 13.82 -12.62 4.07
C THR A 133 14.01 -14.05 3.57
N GLY A 134 13.03 -14.63 2.87
CA GLY A 134 13.09 -16.04 2.48
C GLY A 134 12.78 -16.99 3.64
N LEU A 135 12.41 -16.47 4.81
CA LEU A 135 11.88 -17.28 5.91
C LEU A 135 10.65 -18.06 5.44
N GLU A 136 10.00 -17.59 4.36
CA GLU A 136 8.92 -18.29 3.70
C GLU A 136 9.23 -19.63 3.05
N LYS A 137 10.50 -19.97 3.04
CA LYS A 137 10.95 -21.26 2.56
C LYS A 137 10.97 -22.31 3.67
N TYR A 138 10.88 -21.88 4.93
CA TYR A 138 11.13 -22.69 6.11
C TYR A 138 9.91 -22.80 7.06
N GLY A 139 8.76 -22.20 6.71
CA GLY A 139 7.50 -22.27 7.48
C GLY A 139 6.33 -22.97 6.74
N PRO A 140 5.11 -23.00 7.34
CA PRO A 140 3.86 -23.44 6.70
C PRO A 140 3.31 -22.41 5.69
N GLU A 141 4.06 -22.16 4.63
CA GLU A 141 4.04 -20.89 3.87
C GLU A 141 2.95 -20.82 2.81
N ALA A 142 2.43 -21.99 2.45
CA ALA A 142 1.15 -22.10 1.77
C ALA A 142 -0.03 -21.60 2.63
N PHE A 143 0.07 -21.62 3.96
CA PHE A 143 -1.00 -21.19 4.85
C PHE A 143 -1.09 -19.67 4.96
N LEU A 144 0.05 -18.98 5.03
CA LEU A 144 0.11 -17.52 5.19
C LEU A 144 -0.36 -16.78 3.92
N VAL A 145 0.07 -17.24 2.73
CA VAL A 145 -0.36 -16.65 1.45
C VAL A 145 -1.85 -16.89 1.20
N ASN A 146 -2.35 -18.09 1.50
CA ASN A 146 -3.78 -18.40 1.39
C ASN A 146 -4.61 -17.61 2.40
N PHE A 147 -4.13 -17.46 3.64
CA PHE A 147 -4.81 -16.66 4.66
C PHE A 147 -4.84 -15.17 4.29
N THR A 148 -3.73 -14.62 3.81
CA THR A 148 -3.65 -13.21 3.41
C THR A 148 -4.53 -12.91 2.20
N ALA A 149 -4.63 -13.84 1.24
CA ALA A 149 -5.57 -13.74 0.13
C ALA A 149 -7.02 -13.74 0.60
N ILE A 150 -7.39 -14.62 1.55
CA ILE A 150 -8.73 -14.68 2.13
C ILE A 150 -9.06 -13.37 2.87
N VAL A 151 -8.15 -12.87 3.71
CA VAL A 151 -8.33 -11.59 4.43
C VAL A 151 -8.49 -10.43 3.47
N THR A 152 -7.72 -10.40 2.37
CA THR A 152 -7.81 -9.34 1.35
C THR A 152 -9.15 -9.38 0.61
N ILE A 153 -9.65 -10.58 0.27
CA ILE A 153 -10.96 -10.77 -0.35
C ILE A 153 -12.09 -10.35 0.60
N LEU A 154 -12.01 -10.78 1.87
CA LEU A 154 -12.99 -10.40 2.89
C LEU A 154 -13.00 -8.89 3.13
N TYR A 155 -11.83 -8.26 3.27
CA TYR A 155 -11.71 -6.82 3.43
C TYR A 155 -12.29 -6.06 2.23
N GLY A 156 -11.92 -6.45 1.01
CA GLY A 156 -12.48 -5.86 -0.21
C GLY A 156 -14.01 -5.99 -0.28
N THR A 157 -14.56 -7.12 0.16
CA THR A 157 -16.01 -7.36 0.22
C THR A 157 -16.68 -6.44 1.22
N PHE A 158 -16.14 -6.30 2.44
CA PHE A 158 -16.71 -5.43 3.47
C PHE A 158 -16.62 -3.94 3.10
N VAL A 159 -15.56 -3.52 2.40
CA VAL A 159 -15.47 -2.15 1.87
C VAL A 159 -16.59 -1.90 0.85
N ILE A 160 -16.80 -2.82 -0.08
CA ILE A 160 -17.88 -2.72 -1.08
C ILE A 160 -19.26 -2.72 -0.38
N LEU A 161 -19.50 -3.63 0.57
CA LEU A 161 -20.74 -3.65 1.34
C LEU A 161 -20.98 -2.35 2.11
N THR A 162 -19.92 -1.74 2.66
CA THR A 162 -20.02 -0.45 3.34
C THR A 162 -20.44 0.65 2.37
N THR A 163 -19.92 0.66 1.14
CA THR A 163 -20.34 1.63 0.11
C THR A 163 -21.79 1.45 -0.37
N PHE A 164 -22.37 0.26 -0.22
CA PHE A 164 -23.77 -0.02 -0.52
C PHE A 164 -24.70 0.06 0.70
N SER A 165 -24.15 0.20 1.90
CA SER A 165 -24.92 0.35 3.14
C SER A 165 -25.45 1.78 3.28
N GLN A 166 -26.61 1.94 3.92
CA GLN A 166 -27.18 3.24 4.21
C GLN A 166 -26.31 3.98 5.25
N ALA A 167 -26.03 5.25 4.98
CA ALA A 167 -25.41 6.12 5.98
C ALA A 167 -26.33 6.23 7.20
N HIS A 168 -25.75 6.37 8.40
CA HIS A 168 -26.51 6.65 9.61
C HIS A 168 -27.29 7.96 9.41
N GLN A 169 -28.60 7.94 9.63
CA GLN A 169 -29.40 9.17 9.64
C GLN A 169 -29.00 9.98 10.87
N GLU A 170 -28.50 11.19 10.67
CA GLU A 170 -28.32 12.15 11.76
C GLU A 170 -29.72 12.62 12.22
N ASP A 171 -30.03 12.38 13.50
CA ASP A 171 -31.25 12.90 14.11
C ASP A 171 -31.18 14.43 14.15
N GLU A 172 -32.15 15.08 13.50
CA GLU A 172 -32.27 16.55 13.35
C GLU A 172 -32.38 17.32 14.68
N TYR A 173 -32.50 16.61 15.81
CA TYR A 173 -32.61 17.16 17.16
C TYR A 173 -31.27 17.41 17.88
N SER A 174 -30.13 16.99 17.31
CA SER A 174 -28.82 17.13 17.98
C SER A 174 -28.30 18.58 18.07
N TYR A 175 -28.83 19.50 17.24
CA TYR A 175 -28.42 20.92 17.23
C TYR A 175 -29.34 21.85 18.04
N SER A 176 -30.41 21.36 18.67
CA SER A 176 -31.32 22.21 19.47
C SER A 176 -30.95 22.37 20.95
N ALA A 177 -29.77 21.90 21.36
CA ALA A 177 -29.27 22.09 22.72
C ALA A 177 -27.79 22.50 22.70
N ILE A 178 -27.54 23.77 22.38
CA ILE A 178 -26.61 24.73 23.03
C ILE A 178 -26.73 26.05 22.26
#